data_AF-A0A9X1BNU0-F1
#
_entry.id   AF-A0A9X1BNU0-F1
#
_cell.length_a   1.000
_cell.length_b   1.000
_cell.length_c   1.000
_cell.angle_alpha   90.00
_cell.angle_beta   90.00
_cell.angle_gamma   90.00
#
_symmetry.space_group_name_H-M   'P 1'
#
loop_
_entity.id
_entity.type
_entity.pdbx_description
1 polymer ?
#
loop_
_entity_poly.entity_id
_entity_poly.type
_entity_poly.pdbx_seq_one_letter_code
_entity_poly.pdbx_strand_id
1 'polypeptide(L)'
;MPPLLPPGLERLRRGLPGVWLGLLLALGLIAAPTLFALLDRPLAGRVAGQLFAVEARLTLGFVVVLGLIERTRGQRRAEAGLGPRLSAELLLVLGVLFLTVAGYFALQPMMEAARAGQGRLSFGALHGLSSAAYFLKMALLAVLSWRVAAPAQA
;
A
#
# COMPACT_ATOMS: atom_id res chain seq x y z
N MET A 1 -20.71 13.86 -21.43
CA MET A 1 -20.93 13.77 -19.97
C MET A 1 -19.96 14.70 -19.26
N PRO A 2 -20.37 15.43 -18.21
CA PRO A 2 -19.45 16.28 -17.46
C PRO A 2 -18.37 15.42 -16.78
N PRO A 3 -17.12 15.93 -16.67
CA PRO A 3 -16.05 15.20 -16.02
C PRO A 3 -16.36 15.00 -14.54
N LEU A 4 -16.22 13.76 -14.05
CA LEU A 4 -16.49 13.41 -12.65
C LEU A 4 -15.52 14.09 -11.67
N LEU A 5 -14.32 14.44 -12.13
CA LEU A 5 -13.26 15.07 -11.35
C LEU A 5 -12.65 16.26 -12.12
N PRO A 6 -12.15 17.29 -11.43
CA PRO A 6 -11.29 18.31 -12.03
C PRO A 6 -10.04 17.68 -12.68
N PRO A 7 -9.46 18.28 -13.75
CA PRO A 7 -8.33 17.71 -14.47
C PRO A 7 -7.11 17.38 -13.60
N GLY A 8 -6.83 18.21 -12.58
CA GLY A 8 -5.74 17.98 -11.64
C GLY A 8 -5.92 16.71 -10.78
N LEU A 9 -7.14 16.49 -10.27
CA LEU A 9 -7.45 15.30 -9.46
C LEU A 9 -7.44 14.03 -10.31
N GLU A 10 -7.87 14.11 -11.57
CA GLU A 10 -7.80 12.95 -12.47
C GLU A 10 -6.34 12.58 -12.81
N ARG A 11 -5.46 13.57 -13.04
CA ARG A 11 -4.03 13.32 -13.21
C ARG A 11 -3.42 12.65 -11.97
N LEU A 12 -3.74 13.17 -10.78
CA LEU A 12 -3.26 12.60 -9.52
C LEU A 12 -3.78 11.18 -9.31
N ARG A 13 -5.07 10.93 -9.57
CA ARG A 13 -5.71 9.61 -9.50
C ARG A 13 -5.00 8.57 -10.36
N ARG A 14 -4.56 8.94 -11.57
CA ARG A 14 -3.86 8.03 -12.50
C ARG A 14 -2.39 7.84 -12.14
N GLY A 15 -1.71 8.90 -11.71
CA GLY A 15 -0.25 8.85 -11.46
C GLY A 15 0.12 8.27 -10.10
N LEU A 16 -0.63 8.61 -9.03
CA LEU A 16 -0.26 8.29 -7.66
C LEU A 16 -0.12 6.77 -7.39
N PRO A 17 -1.03 5.89 -7.88
CA PRO A 17 -0.87 4.44 -7.68
C PRO A 17 0.44 3.88 -8.24
N GLY A 18 0.90 4.38 -9.39
CA GLY A 18 2.15 3.95 -10.01
C GLY A 18 3.38 4.39 -9.22
N VAL A 19 3.41 5.66 -8.77
CA VAL A 19 4.47 6.17 -7.89
C VAL A 19 4.53 5.39 -6.59
N TRP A 20 3.36 5.10 -6.02
CA TRP A 20 3.24 4.35 -4.77
C TRP A 20 3.71 2.90 -4.94
N LEU A 21 3.30 2.21 -6.01
CA LEU A 21 3.80 0.87 -6.33
C LEU A 21 5.33 0.88 -6.51
N GLY A 22 5.87 1.89 -7.20
CA GLY A 22 7.31 2.06 -7.41
C GLY A 22 8.07 2.18 -6.08
N LEU A 23 7.56 2.96 -5.12
CA LEU A 23 8.11 3.04 -3.77
C LEU A 23 8.17 1.66 -3.09
N LEU A 24 7.07 0.89 -3.16
CA LEU A 24 7.03 -0.41 -2.50
C LEU A 24 8.00 -1.41 -3.13
N LEU A 25 8.09 -1.43 -4.47
CA LEU A 25 9.04 -2.25 -5.21
C LEU A 25 10.48 -1.89 -4.86
N ALA A 26 10.80 -0.60 -4.84
CA ALA A 26 12.13 -0.11 -4.48
C ALA A 26 12.53 -0.54 -3.07
N LEU A 27 11.63 -0.46 -2.10
CA LEU A 27 11.96 -0.85 -0.72
C LEU A 27 12.03 -2.37 -0.53
N GLY A 28 11.05 -3.10 -1.07
CA GLY A 28 10.92 -4.55 -0.84
C GLY A 28 11.85 -5.41 -1.68
N LEU A 29 12.13 -5.01 -2.92
CA LEU A 29 12.90 -5.82 -3.88
C LEU A 29 14.32 -5.33 -4.13
N ILE A 30 14.62 -4.08 -3.76
CA ILE A 30 15.95 -3.49 -3.97
C ILE A 30 16.58 -3.17 -2.61
N ALA A 31 16.03 -2.21 -1.87
CA ALA A 31 16.66 -1.70 -0.66
C ALA A 31 16.84 -2.79 0.42
N ALA A 32 15.78 -3.53 0.77
CA ALA A 32 15.88 -4.56 1.79
C ALA A 32 16.89 -5.67 1.42
N PRO A 33 16.85 -6.30 0.23
CA PRO A 33 17.88 -7.27 -0.18
C PRO A 33 19.30 -6.68 -0.16
N THR A 34 19.49 -5.46 -0.67
CA THR A 34 20.81 -4.80 -0.67
C THR A 34 21.33 -4.59 0.76
N LEU A 35 20.49 -4.19 1.71
CA LEU A 35 20.90 -4.03 3.11
C LEU A 35 21.36 -5.35 3.73
N PHE A 36 20.64 -6.45 3.48
CA PHE A 36 21.02 -7.77 4.01
C PHE A 36 22.22 -8.40 3.29
N ALA A 37 22.57 -7.90 2.09
CA ALA A 37 23.77 -8.32 1.37
C ALA A 37 25.04 -7.57 1.82
N LEU A 38 24.91 -6.30 2.23
CA LEU A 38 26.05 -5.42 2.49
C LEU A 38 26.34 -5.16 3.98
N LEU A 39 25.37 -5.37 4.86
CA LEU A 39 25.49 -5.05 6.29
C LEU A 39 25.35 -6.31 7.15
N ASP A 40 25.89 -6.25 8.37
CA ASP A 40 25.63 -7.26 9.37
C ASP A 40 24.12 -7.37 9.66
N ARG A 41 23.64 -8.61 9.82
CA ARG A 41 22.20 -8.92 9.98
C ARG A 41 21.47 -8.03 11.01
N PRO A 42 22.02 -7.73 12.20
CA PRO A 42 21.35 -6.86 13.17
C PRO A 42 21.19 -5.42 12.67
N LEU A 43 22.22 -4.87 12.01
CA LEU A 43 22.17 -3.52 11.47
C LEU A 43 21.24 -3.44 10.26
N ALA A 44 21.32 -4.39 9.33
CA ALA A 44 20.41 -4.50 8.18
C ALA A 44 18.94 -4.51 8.62
N GLY A 45 18.62 -5.33 9.64
CA GLY A 45 17.27 -5.42 10.20
C GLY A 45 16.77 -4.10 10.81
N ARG A 46 17.63 -3.37 11.54
CA ARG A 46 17.26 -2.06 12.10
C ARG A 46 16.97 -1.03 11.00
N VAL A 47 17.85 -0.93 9.99
CA VAL A 47 17.67 0.03 8.90
C VAL A 47 16.44 -0.33 8.07
N ALA A 48 16.25 -1.61 7.73
CA ALA A 48 15.05 -2.07 7.02
C ALA A 48 13.77 -1.74 7.81
N GLY A 49 13.77 -1.96 9.13
CA GLY A 49 12.65 -1.58 10.00
C GLY A 49 12.31 -0.08 9.92
N GLN A 50 13.31 0.79 9.89
CA GLN A 50 13.10 2.25 9.72
C GLN A 50 12.55 2.60 8.33
N LEU A 51 13.06 1.97 7.27
CA LEU A 51 12.54 2.16 5.91
C LEU A 51 11.06 1.76 5.82
N PHE A 52 10.68 0.61 6.37
CA PHE A 52 9.29 0.17 6.39
C PHE A 52 8.40 1.00 7.33
N ALA A 53 8.96 1.59 8.38
CA ALA A 53 8.25 2.57 9.21
C ALA A 53 7.92 3.84 8.45
N VAL A 54 8.86 4.37 7.66
CA VAL A 54 8.62 5.52 6.79
C VAL A 54 7.60 5.15 5.70
N GLU A 55 7.77 4.00 5.07
CA GLU A 55 6.83 3.48 4.06
C GLU A 55 5.40 3.39 4.59
N ALA A 56 5.19 2.83 5.78
CA ALA A 56 3.86 2.72 6.38
C ALA A 56 3.20 4.10 6.54
N ARG A 57 3.94 5.11 7.00
CA ARG A 57 3.44 6.49 7.16
C ARG A 57 3.12 7.15 5.82
N LEU A 58 4.00 6.98 4.82
CA LEU A 58 3.75 7.48 3.46
C LEU A 58 2.51 6.84 2.85
N THR A 59 2.36 5.53 3.02
CA THR A 59 1.17 4.78 2.61
C THR A 59 -0.10 5.35 3.26
N LEU A 60 -0.11 5.65 4.56
CA LEU A 60 -1.27 6.28 5.19
C LEU A 60 -1.62 7.62 4.53
N GLY A 61 -0.63 8.45 4.19
CA GLY A 61 -0.83 9.68 3.43
C GLY A 61 -1.44 9.43 2.05
N PHE A 62 -0.90 8.46 1.30
CA PHE A 62 -1.43 8.11 -0.02
C PHE A 62 -2.85 7.54 0.03
N VAL A 63 -3.17 6.74 1.05
CA VAL A 63 -4.54 6.24 1.30
C VAL A 63 -5.50 7.40 1.52
N VAL A 64 -5.14 8.40 2.33
CA VAL A 64 -6.01 9.56 2.57
C VAL A 64 -6.27 10.31 1.27
N VAL A 65 -5.21 10.65 0.53
CA VAL A 65 -5.32 11.39 -0.73
C VAL A 65 -6.16 10.62 -1.76
N LEU A 66 -5.79 9.39 -2.06
CA LEU A 66 -6.43 8.61 -3.11
C LEU A 66 -7.83 8.11 -2.70
N GLY A 67 -8.00 7.77 -1.43
CA GLY A 67 -9.28 7.35 -0.86
C GLY A 67 -10.33 8.46 -0.92
N LEU A 68 -9.96 9.71 -0.63
CA LEU A 68 -10.87 10.85 -0.77
C LEU A 68 -11.26 11.10 -2.24
N ILE A 69 -10.30 10.95 -3.17
CA ILE A 69 -10.56 11.08 -4.60
C ILE A 69 -11.53 10.00 -5.09
N GLU A 70 -11.26 8.72 -4.78
CA GLU A 70 -12.14 7.62 -5.21
C GLU A 70 -13.51 7.67 -4.53
N ARG A 71 -13.59 8.08 -3.26
CA ARG A 71 -14.87 8.30 -2.56
C ARG A 71 -15.70 9.39 -3.25
N THR A 72 -15.09 10.53 -3.56
CA THR A 72 -15.78 11.65 -4.23
C THR A 72 -16.25 11.24 -5.63
N ARG A 73 -15.39 10.53 -6.38
CA ARG A 73 -15.72 10.01 -7.72
C ARG A 73 -16.85 8.99 -7.66
N GLY A 74 -16.83 8.07 -6.69
CA GLY A 74 -17.88 7.07 -6.46
C GLY A 74 -19.23 7.70 -6.11
N GLN A 75 -19.23 8.73 -5.25
CA GLN A 75 -20.45 9.50 -4.93
C GLN A 75 -21.06 10.12 -6.19
N ARG A 76 -20.25 10.84 -6.98
CA ARG A 76 -20.71 11.49 -8.23
C ARG A 76 -21.21 10.49 -9.27
N ARG A 77 -20.58 9.32 -9.40
CA ARG A 77 -21.06 8.25 -10.30
C ARG A 77 -22.42 7.72 -9.86
N ALA A 78 -22.61 7.51 -8.56
CA ALA A 78 -23.87 7.01 -8.04
C ALA A 78 -25.00 8.03 -8.20
N GLU A 79 -24.74 9.32 -7.96
CA GLU A 79 -25.69 10.40 -8.20
C GLU A 79 -26.09 10.51 -9.68
N ALA A 80 -25.17 10.19 -10.59
CA ALA A 80 -25.43 10.12 -12.03
C ALA A 80 -26.04 8.78 -12.50
N GLY A 81 -26.32 7.82 -11.61
CA GLY A 81 -26.85 6.50 -11.97
C GLY A 81 -25.86 5.58 -12.71
N LEU A 82 -24.55 5.86 -12.64
CA LEU A 82 -23.49 5.20 -13.43
C LEU A 82 -22.75 4.08 -12.67
N GLY A 83 -23.28 3.66 -11.52
CA GLY A 83 -22.73 2.57 -10.71
C GLY A 83 -22.77 2.84 -9.20
N PRO A 84 -22.23 1.91 -8.39
CA PRO A 84 -22.27 2.00 -6.94
C PRO A 84 -21.33 3.07 -6.38
N ARG A 85 -21.67 3.59 -5.18
CA ARG A 85 -20.82 4.53 -4.42
C ARG A 85 -19.48 3.92 -4.00
N LEU A 86 -19.49 2.63 -3.64
CA LEU A 86 -18.30 1.84 -3.33
C LEU A 86 -17.72 1.29 -4.64
N SER A 87 -16.71 1.98 -5.18
CA SER A 87 -16.00 1.51 -6.37
C SER A 87 -15.00 0.40 -6.03
N ALA A 88 -14.68 -0.43 -7.02
CA ALA A 88 -13.61 -1.42 -6.89
C ALA A 88 -12.26 -0.76 -6.57
N GLU A 89 -11.99 0.42 -7.14
CA GLU A 89 -10.77 1.19 -6.87
C GLU A 89 -10.69 1.62 -5.39
N LEU A 90 -11.81 2.07 -4.80
CA LEU A 90 -11.86 2.41 -3.37
C LEU A 90 -11.61 1.17 -2.50
N LEU A 91 -12.19 0.01 -2.85
CA LEU A 91 -11.96 -1.24 -2.13
C LEU A 91 -10.48 -1.67 -2.19
N LEU A 92 -9.80 -1.48 -3.31
CA LEU A 92 -8.36 -1.75 -3.44
C LEU A 92 -7.54 -0.86 -2.51
N VAL A 93 -7.85 0.45 -2.45
CA VAL A 93 -7.19 1.40 -1.53
C VAL A 93 -7.42 0.99 -0.07
N LEU A 94 -8.64 0.58 0.29
CA LEU A 94 -8.95 0.11 1.63
C LEU A 94 -8.25 -1.22 1.97
N GLY A 95 -8.09 -2.12 1.01
CA GLY A 95 -7.30 -3.34 1.18
C GLY A 95 -5.83 -3.04 1.47
N VAL A 96 -5.24 -2.08 0.74
CA VAL A 96 -3.87 -1.61 0.99
C VAL A 96 -3.73 -0.95 2.37
N LEU A 97 -4.72 -0.15 2.78
CA LEU A 97 -4.77 0.42 4.13
C LEU A 97 -4.77 -0.69 5.19
N PHE A 98 -5.68 -1.66 5.05
CA PHE A 98 -5.79 -2.79 5.99
C PHE A 98 -4.46 -3.55 6.10
N LEU A 99 -3.84 -3.90 4.98
CA LEU A 99 -2.57 -4.62 4.96
C LEU A 99 -1.43 -3.80 5.60
N THR A 100 -1.46 -2.47 5.47
CA THR A 100 -0.46 -1.61 6.10
C THR A 100 -0.67 -1.52 7.61
N VAL A 101 -1.93 -1.37 8.06
CA VAL A 101 -2.25 -1.32 9.48
C VAL A 101 -1.92 -2.66 10.14
N ALA A 102 -2.39 -3.77 9.58
CA ALA A 102 -2.10 -5.10 10.07
C ALA A 102 -0.59 -5.43 10.01
N GLY A 103 0.06 -5.15 8.87
CA GLY A 103 1.48 -5.44 8.67
C GLY A 103 2.40 -4.64 9.60
N TYR A 104 2.23 -3.32 9.64
CA TYR A 104 3.15 -2.48 10.42
C TYR A 104 2.73 -2.33 11.89
N PHE A 105 1.45 -2.09 12.17
CA PHE A 105 1.04 -1.78 13.55
C PHE A 105 0.69 -3.02 14.37
N ALA A 106 0.40 -4.16 13.74
CA ALA A 106 0.17 -5.43 14.45
C ALA A 106 1.36 -6.39 14.34
N LEU A 107 1.87 -6.70 13.14
CA LEU A 107 2.94 -7.69 13.01
C LEU A 107 4.31 -7.15 13.45
N GLN A 108 4.62 -5.87 13.26
CA GLN A 108 5.92 -5.32 13.68
C GLN A 108 6.16 -5.45 15.20
N PRO A 109 5.24 -5.04 16.10
CA PRO A 109 5.43 -5.26 17.53
C PRO A 109 5.56 -6.73 17.91
N MET A 110 4.83 -7.63 17.22
CA MET A 110 4.93 -9.08 17.45
C MET A 110 6.29 -9.62 17.05
N MET A 111 6.89 -9.12 15.95
CA MET A 111 8.24 -9.52 15.53
C MET A 111 9.30 -9.07 16.54
N GLU A 112 9.18 -7.87 17.09
CA GLU A 112 10.09 -7.38 18.14
C GLU A 112 9.96 -8.23 19.42
N ALA A 113 8.75 -8.57 19.83
CA ALA A 113 8.52 -9.50 20.95
C ALA A 113 9.15 -10.88 20.68
N ALA A 114 8.99 -11.42 19.47
CA ALA A 114 9.58 -12.69 19.07
C ALA A 114 11.12 -12.67 19.06
N ARG A 115 11.75 -11.54 18.71
CA ARG A 115 13.21 -11.38 18.83
C ARG A 115 13.68 -11.42 20.29
N ALA A 116 12.86 -10.96 21.22
CA ALA A 116 13.10 -11.03 22.66
C ALA A 116 12.74 -12.40 23.28
N GLY A 117 12.40 -13.40 22.47
CA GLY A 117 11.99 -14.73 22.94
C GLY A 117 10.57 -14.78 23.50
N GLN A 118 9.74 -13.78 23.21
CA GLN A 118 8.35 -13.68 23.69
C GLN A 118 7.34 -14.02 22.59
N GLY A 119 6.14 -14.43 22.99
CA GLY A 119 5.04 -14.71 22.06
C GLY A 119 5.04 -16.14 21.51
N ARG A 120 3.91 -16.51 20.87
CA ARG A 120 3.64 -17.89 20.43
C ARG A 120 4.21 -18.22 19.05
N LEU A 121 4.40 -17.22 18.20
CA LEU A 121 4.91 -17.38 16.85
C LEU A 121 6.39 -17.00 16.80
N SER A 122 7.19 -17.76 16.07
CA SER A 122 8.60 -17.45 15.85
C SER A 122 8.75 -16.18 15.01
N PHE A 123 9.91 -15.52 15.15
CA PHE A 123 10.26 -14.38 14.30
C PHE A 123 10.14 -14.73 12.80
N GLY A 124 10.61 -15.92 12.39
CA GLY A 124 10.54 -16.37 11.00
C GLY A 124 9.10 -16.51 10.48
N ALA A 125 8.17 -17.03 11.29
CA ALA A 125 6.77 -17.15 10.91
C ALA A 125 6.10 -15.77 10.75
N LEU A 126 6.35 -14.86 11.71
CA LEU A 126 5.83 -13.49 11.64
C LEU A 126 6.43 -12.70 10.48
N HIS A 127 7.72 -12.88 10.22
CA HIS A 127 8.41 -12.27 9.08
C HIS A 127 7.86 -12.78 7.74
N GLY A 128 7.56 -14.08 7.64
CA GLY A 128 6.89 -14.67 6.48
C GLY A 128 5.51 -14.08 6.24
N LEU A 129 4.70 -13.95 7.30
CA LEU A 129 3.37 -13.35 7.23
C LEU A 129 3.42 -11.87 6.82
N SER A 130 4.36 -11.12 7.41
CA SER A 130 4.58 -9.70 7.06
C SER A 130 5.02 -9.55 5.61
N SER A 131 5.93 -10.42 5.13
CA SER A 131 6.37 -10.45 3.74
C SER A 131 5.20 -10.73 2.79
N ALA A 132 4.37 -11.73 3.09
CA ALA A 132 3.18 -12.05 2.29
C ALA A 132 2.19 -10.89 2.24
N ALA A 133 1.92 -10.22 3.37
CA ALA A 133 1.08 -9.03 3.43
C ALA A 133 1.65 -7.88 2.57
N TYR A 134 2.98 -7.71 2.59
CA TYR A 134 3.66 -6.71 1.77
C TYR A 134 3.57 -7.01 0.27
N PHE A 135 3.75 -8.27 -0.15
CA PHE A 135 3.57 -8.69 -1.55
C PHE A 135 2.13 -8.52 -2.02
N LEU A 136 1.15 -8.89 -1.18
CA LEU A 136 -0.25 -8.68 -1.48
C LEU A 136 -0.56 -7.18 -1.64
N LYS A 137 0.01 -6.32 -0.78
CA LYS A 137 -0.11 -4.87 -0.90
C LYS A 137 0.40 -4.37 -2.26
N MET A 138 1.55 -4.86 -2.72
CA MET A 138 2.07 -4.54 -4.06
C MET A 138 1.13 -5.00 -5.17
N ALA A 139 0.59 -6.22 -5.06
CA ALA A 139 -0.36 -6.74 -6.06
C ALA A 139 -1.64 -5.90 -6.15
N LEU A 140 -2.20 -5.47 -5.02
CA LEU A 140 -3.37 -4.58 -5.00
C LEU A 140 -3.08 -3.24 -5.68
N LEU A 141 -1.90 -2.65 -5.45
CA LEU A 141 -1.50 -1.41 -6.11
C LEU A 141 -1.21 -1.58 -7.60
N ALA A 142 -0.67 -2.74 -8.02
CA ALA A 142 -0.51 -3.06 -9.44
C ALA A 142 -1.87 -3.15 -10.14
N VAL A 143 -2.83 -3.86 -9.55
CA VAL A 143 -4.20 -3.93 -10.06
C VAL A 143 -4.86 -2.55 -10.10
N LEU A 144 -4.71 -1.76 -9.02
CA LEU A 144 -5.24 -0.40 -8.98
C LEU A 144 -4.63 0.47 -10.08
N SER A 145 -3.31 0.46 -10.24
CA SER A 145 -2.58 1.20 -11.27
C SER A 145 -3.08 0.84 -12.67
N TRP A 146 -3.24 -0.46 -12.95
CA TRP A 146 -3.79 -0.93 -14.21
C TRP A 146 -5.21 -0.42 -14.47
N ARG A 147 -6.09 -0.51 -13.46
CA ARG A 147 -7.49 -0.10 -13.58
C ARG A 147 -7.65 1.40 -13.78
N VAL A 148 -6.84 2.23 -13.12
CA VAL A 148 -6.93 3.69 -13.29
C VAL A 148 -6.29 4.18 -14.58
N ALA A 149 -5.35 3.42 -15.16
CA ALA A 149 -4.70 3.72 -16.43
C ALA A 149 -5.55 3.37 -17.65
N ALA A 150 -6.51 2.44 -17.53
CA ALA A 150 -7.38 2.05 -18.63
C ALA A 150 -8.12 3.27 -19.21
N PRO A 151 -8.14 3.45 -20.54
CA PRO A 151 -8.87 4.54 -21.18
C PRO A 151 -10.35 4.46 -20.80
N ALA A 152 -10.94 5.61 -20.47
CA ALA A 152 -12.39 5.69 -20.34
C ALA A 152 -12.97 5.32 -21.71
N GLN A 153 -13.74 4.23 -21.78
CA GLN A 153 -14.42 3.83 -23.01
C GLN A 153 -15.17 5.05 -23.56
N ALA A 154 -14.82 5.42 -24.80
CA ALA A 154 -15.35 6.57 -25.52
C ALA A 154 -16.84 6.40 -25.83
#